data_AF-A0A2W0BHM4-F1
#
_entry.id   AF-A0A2W0BHM4-F1
#
_cell.length_a   1.000
_cell.length_b   1.000
_cell.length_c   1.000
_cell.angle_alpha   90.00
_cell.angle_beta   90.00
_cell.angle_gamma   90.00
#
_symmetry.space_group_name_H-M   'P 1'
#
loop_
_entity.id
_entity.type
_entity.pdbx_description
1 polymer ?
#
loop_
_entity_poly.entity_id
_entity_poly.type
_entity_poly.pdbx_seq_one_letter_code
_entity_poly.pdbx_strand_id
1 'polypeptide(L)'
;MIAVISDLHFEEEASDVITGNGKQIIFRRNLDPKAYRSFISHMADEARRRHAEGFELVIAGDLFDLNRTVLWFSDDLRPYVSLDNVSPELEKKILKILEAVAAEPAVKQTLELFRNLAAGSYQGHNPKARNWVDQEFPCPVKITCLAGNHDRLANASAAVRNRICELIGIGPVERFPHYALFHDPDALVRHGHEYDNNNFALDLPEKESIPLEVEEAGYSEANFGDFITIDVAVRLPHLFRRRYGDEQILKDPVLSALYLRLLQFDDVRPQSALLDYMLDDSGGDFSVEEAWEKLVPVMQDLIAEIHDNKFFRYWLSRRAKPWAPAELELARALLQMGGWRNRPAREAARSIYARRENLWPHARSYLRHALFQGRASGVVQFV
;
A
#
# COMPACT_ATOMS: atom_id res chain seq x y z
N MET A 1 -7.35 -27.00 7.02
CA MET A 1 -8.01 -25.97 6.16
C MET A 1 -7.12 -24.74 6.13
N ILE A 2 -6.92 -24.15 4.96
CA ILE A 2 -6.08 -22.95 4.79
C ILE A 2 -6.96 -21.82 4.27
N ALA A 3 -6.82 -20.63 4.84
CA ALA A 3 -7.34 -19.39 4.27
C ALA A 3 -6.18 -18.43 4.05
N VAL A 4 -6.14 -17.80 2.88
CA VAL A 4 -5.09 -16.84 2.52
C VAL A 4 -5.75 -15.47 2.34
N ILE A 5 -5.22 -14.48 3.04
CA ILE A 5 -5.56 -13.06 2.86
C ILE A 5 -4.26 -12.30 2.61
N SER A 6 -4.33 -11.16 1.93
CA SER A 6 -3.17 -10.31 1.61
C SER A 6 -3.64 -8.87 1.48
N ASP A 7 -2.70 -7.93 1.35
CA ASP A 7 -2.97 -6.52 1.05
C ASP A 7 -3.98 -5.90 2.04
N LEU A 8 -3.78 -6.17 3.33
CA LEU A 8 -4.63 -5.58 4.36
C LEU A 8 -4.33 -4.10 4.54
N HIS A 9 -3.07 -3.71 4.30
CA HIS A 9 -2.57 -2.34 4.33
C HIS A 9 -3.13 -1.58 5.52
N PHE A 10 -2.86 -2.03 6.74
CA PHE A 10 -3.20 -1.20 7.90
C PHE A 10 -2.37 0.07 7.85
N GLU A 11 -3.04 1.22 7.83
CA GLU A 11 -2.38 2.51 7.61
C GLU A 11 -2.66 3.48 8.75
N GLU A 12 -1.79 4.49 8.89
CA GLU A 12 -2.01 5.64 9.74
C GLU A 12 -2.77 6.71 8.95
N GLU A 13 -3.94 7.12 9.45
CA GLU A 13 -4.82 8.08 8.78
C GLU A 13 -4.92 9.40 9.54
N ALA A 14 -4.68 9.38 10.85
CA ALA A 14 -4.91 10.50 11.75
C ALA A 14 -4.19 11.76 11.29
N SER A 15 -2.98 11.61 10.76
CA SER A 15 -2.17 12.72 10.29
C SER A 15 -2.66 13.34 8.99
N ASP A 16 -3.49 12.65 8.20
CA ASP A 16 -4.16 13.19 6.99
C ASP A 16 -5.47 13.92 7.32
N VAL A 17 -6.00 13.78 8.55
CA VAL A 17 -7.27 14.39 8.95
C VAL A 17 -7.13 15.89 9.14
N ILE A 18 -8.01 16.66 8.49
CA ILE A 18 -8.17 18.09 8.75
C ILE A 18 -9.50 18.31 9.48
N THR A 19 -9.46 18.91 10.67
CA THR A 19 -10.65 19.19 11.50
C THR A 19 -10.69 20.67 11.90
N GLY A 20 -11.86 21.30 11.80
CA GLY A 20 -12.06 22.69 12.26
C GLY A 20 -13.47 23.20 11.97
N ASN A 21 -13.97 24.11 12.82
CA ASN A 21 -15.28 24.76 12.68
C ASN A 21 -16.47 23.78 12.45
N GLY A 22 -16.44 22.62 13.12
CA GLY A 22 -17.48 21.59 12.98
C GLY A 22 -17.43 20.80 11.66
N LYS A 23 -16.42 21.04 10.82
CA LYS A 23 -16.14 20.27 9.60
C LYS A 23 -14.94 19.36 9.81
N GLN A 24 -14.94 18.25 9.08
CA GLN A 24 -13.85 17.30 9.01
C GLN A 24 -13.66 16.85 7.57
N ILE A 25 -12.42 16.86 7.08
CA ILE A 25 -12.03 16.24 5.82
C ILE A 25 -11.20 15.01 6.19
N ILE A 26 -11.69 13.85 5.79
CA ILE A 26 -11.11 12.57 6.14
C ILE A 26 -11.33 11.57 5.01
N PHE A 27 -10.29 10.80 4.73
CA PHE A 27 -10.36 9.66 3.83
C PHE A 27 -10.00 8.41 4.63
N ARG A 28 -10.97 7.50 4.78
CA ARG A 28 -10.81 6.23 5.52
C ARG A 28 -10.39 5.15 4.54
N ARG A 29 -9.21 4.57 4.75
CA ARG A 29 -8.64 3.48 3.94
C ARG A 29 -8.71 2.15 4.69
N ASN A 30 -8.57 2.17 6.01
CA ASN A 30 -8.72 1.00 6.85
C ASN A 30 -10.16 0.46 6.80
N LEU A 31 -10.30 -0.83 6.46
CA LEU A 31 -11.59 -1.51 6.40
C LEU A 31 -12.30 -1.55 7.77
N ASP A 32 -13.64 -1.52 7.76
CA ASP A 32 -14.44 -1.68 8.99
C ASP A 32 -14.14 -3.05 9.62
N PRO A 33 -13.84 -3.14 10.94
CA PRO A 33 -13.59 -4.39 11.66
C PRO A 33 -14.68 -5.46 11.48
N LYS A 34 -15.92 -5.05 11.14
CA LYS A 34 -17.01 -5.97 10.79
C LYS A 34 -16.67 -6.89 9.63
N ALA A 35 -15.88 -6.44 8.65
CA ALA A 35 -15.49 -7.27 7.51
C ALA A 35 -14.65 -8.45 7.99
N TYR A 36 -13.61 -8.18 8.78
CA TYR A 36 -12.75 -9.19 9.39
C TYR A 36 -13.51 -10.13 10.34
N ARG A 37 -14.38 -9.58 11.19
CA ARG A 37 -15.21 -10.40 12.08
C ARG A 37 -16.12 -11.34 11.29
N SER A 38 -16.74 -10.84 10.23
CA SER A 38 -17.62 -11.65 9.37
C SER A 38 -16.83 -12.75 8.65
N PHE A 39 -15.66 -12.41 8.12
CA PHE A 39 -14.73 -13.37 7.53
C PHE A 39 -14.35 -14.47 8.51
N ILE A 40 -13.89 -14.13 9.72
CA ILE A 40 -13.49 -15.11 10.75
C ILE A 40 -14.67 -15.99 11.15
N SER A 41 -15.84 -15.40 11.36
CA SER A 41 -17.06 -16.17 11.69
C SER A 41 -17.46 -17.12 10.57
N HIS A 42 -17.32 -16.71 9.32
CA HIS A 42 -17.56 -17.59 8.17
C HIS A 42 -16.53 -18.71 8.10
N MET A 43 -15.24 -18.42 8.33
CA MET A 43 -14.20 -19.46 8.37
C MET A 43 -14.45 -20.49 9.48
N ALA A 44 -14.97 -20.08 10.63
CA ALA A 44 -15.40 -21.00 11.68
C ALA A 44 -16.59 -21.89 11.21
N ASP A 45 -17.57 -21.33 10.50
CA ASP A 45 -18.65 -22.13 9.92
C ASP A 45 -18.12 -23.15 8.91
N GLU A 46 -17.19 -22.75 8.05
CA GLU A 46 -16.57 -23.62 7.06
C GLU A 46 -15.71 -24.72 7.69
N ALA A 47 -14.96 -24.40 8.75
CA ALA A 47 -14.18 -25.37 9.52
C ALA A 47 -15.10 -26.42 10.17
N ARG A 48 -16.23 -26.02 10.75
CA ARG A 48 -17.26 -26.94 11.28
C ARG A 48 -17.83 -27.84 10.20
N ARG A 49 -18.26 -27.25 9.08
CA ARG A 49 -18.89 -28.00 7.96
C ARG A 49 -17.95 -29.05 7.36
N ARG A 50 -16.65 -28.77 7.32
CA ARG A 50 -15.64 -29.67 6.76
C ARG A 50 -14.97 -30.59 7.79
N HIS A 51 -15.34 -30.49 9.07
CA HIS A 51 -14.66 -31.21 10.15
C HIS A 51 -13.14 -31.01 10.11
N ALA A 52 -12.70 -29.76 9.91
CA ALA A 52 -11.28 -29.44 9.79
C ALA A 52 -10.53 -29.80 11.07
N GLU A 53 -9.42 -30.53 10.94
CA GLU A 53 -8.54 -30.86 12.07
C GLU A 53 -7.71 -29.65 12.55
N GLY A 54 -7.56 -28.65 11.69
CA GLY A 54 -6.87 -27.39 11.98
C GLY A 54 -7.19 -26.32 10.94
N PHE A 55 -7.03 -25.07 11.35
CA PHE A 55 -7.22 -23.89 10.52
C PHE A 55 -5.95 -23.05 10.50
N GLU A 56 -5.40 -22.82 9.31
CA GLU A 56 -4.26 -21.92 9.12
C GLU A 56 -4.69 -20.69 8.33
N LEU A 57 -4.59 -19.53 8.97
CA LEU A 57 -4.73 -18.23 8.33
C LEU A 57 -3.35 -17.76 7.89
N VAL A 58 -3.15 -17.62 6.59
CA VAL A 58 -1.94 -17.04 6.01
C VAL A 58 -2.22 -15.59 5.65
N ILE A 59 -1.50 -14.66 6.27
CA ILE A 59 -1.45 -13.26 5.89
C ILE A 59 -0.25 -13.09 4.94
N ALA A 60 -0.52 -13.06 3.64
CA ALA A 60 0.47 -13.12 2.58
C ALA A 60 1.04 -11.73 2.25
N GLY A 61 1.72 -11.11 3.20
CA GLY A 61 2.36 -9.80 3.02
C GLY A 61 1.42 -8.62 3.13
N ASP A 62 2.03 -7.44 3.23
CA ASP A 62 1.37 -6.13 3.26
C ASP A 62 0.26 -6.04 4.32
N LEU A 63 0.60 -6.48 5.53
CA LEU A 63 -0.26 -6.35 6.71
C LEU A 63 -0.31 -4.91 7.21
N PHE A 64 0.85 -4.26 7.34
CA PHE A 64 0.98 -2.87 7.79
C PHE A 64 1.62 -2.03 6.68
N ASP A 65 0.93 -1.02 6.16
CA ASP A 65 1.56 -0.07 5.24
C ASP A 65 2.35 0.97 6.06
N LEU A 66 3.64 0.72 6.23
CA LEU A 66 4.55 1.59 6.96
C LEU A 66 5.05 2.77 6.11
N ASN A 67 4.79 2.74 4.79
CA ASN A 67 5.23 3.77 3.85
C ASN A 67 4.20 4.91 3.75
N ARG A 68 2.91 4.58 3.82
CA ARG A 68 1.83 5.56 3.61
C ARG A 68 1.47 6.36 4.86
N THR A 69 2.39 7.24 5.28
CA THR A 69 2.15 8.16 6.40
C THR A 69 3.00 9.44 6.28
N VAL A 70 2.42 10.59 6.65
CA VAL A 70 3.17 11.86 6.67
C VAL A 70 4.20 11.93 7.80
N LEU A 71 4.20 10.96 8.73
CA LEU A 71 5.19 10.85 9.80
C LEU A 71 6.62 10.70 9.27
N TRP A 72 6.79 10.28 8.01
CA TRP A 72 8.09 10.31 7.34
C TRP A 72 8.66 11.73 7.21
N PHE A 73 7.82 12.77 7.14
CA PHE A 73 8.26 14.15 6.94
C PHE A 73 8.57 14.93 8.23
N SER A 74 8.60 14.29 9.40
CA SER A 74 9.01 14.96 10.65
C SER A 74 10.50 15.29 10.72
N ASP A 75 11.30 14.65 9.88
CA ASP A 75 12.76 14.74 9.83
C ASP A 75 13.26 14.17 8.47
N ASP A 76 14.58 14.06 8.31
CA ASP A 76 15.22 13.62 7.07
C ASP A 76 15.38 12.08 6.96
N LEU A 77 15.03 11.30 7.99
CA LEU A 77 15.13 9.84 7.95
C LEU A 77 14.11 9.25 6.98
N ARG A 78 14.58 8.40 6.08
CA ARG A 78 13.76 7.65 5.12
C ARG A 78 14.15 6.17 5.12
N PRO A 79 13.23 5.26 4.80
CA PRO A 79 13.50 3.84 4.81
C PRO A 79 14.28 3.36 3.57
N TYR A 80 14.93 4.25 2.80
CA TYR A 80 15.64 3.92 1.56
C TYR A 80 17.00 3.26 1.79
N VAL A 81 17.02 2.25 2.66
CA VAL A 81 18.18 1.46 3.05
C VAL A 81 17.80 -0.01 3.06
N SER A 82 18.80 -0.87 2.87
CA SER A 82 18.70 -2.29 3.16
C SER A 82 18.31 -2.52 4.63
N LEU A 83 17.55 -3.57 4.92
CA LEU A 83 17.18 -3.93 6.30
C LEU A 83 18.40 -4.09 7.22
N ASP A 84 19.53 -4.57 6.68
CA ASP A 84 20.79 -4.74 7.43
C ASP A 84 21.46 -3.40 7.81
N ASN A 85 21.02 -2.29 7.19
CA ASN A 85 21.57 -0.95 7.38
C ASN A 85 20.61 -0.01 8.13
N VAL A 86 19.55 -0.55 8.75
CA VAL A 86 18.62 0.25 9.55
C VAL A 86 19.33 0.76 10.81
N SER A 87 19.46 2.09 10.91
CA SER A 87 20.06 2.71 12.10
C SER A 87 19.10 2.65 13.31
N PRO A 88 19.61 2.78 14.56
CA PRO A 88 18.76 2.83 15.74
C PRO A 88 17.72 3.97 15.71
N GLU A 89 18.03 5.09 15.09
CA GLU A 89 17.11 6.22 14.93
C GLU A 89 15.99 5.89 13.93
N LEU A 90 16.35 5.22 12.82
CA LEU A 90 15.37 4.76 11.84
C LEU A 90 14.47 3.66 12.43
N GLU A 91 15.03 2.71 13.19
CA GLU A 91 14.25 1.70 13.92
C GLU A 91 13.21 2.35 14.85
N LYS A 92 13.62 3.35 15.66
CA LYS A 92 12.69 4.09 16.52
C LYS A 92 11.58 4.76 15.73
N LYS A 93 11.90 5.31 14.55
CA LYS A 93 10.90 5.94 13.68
C LYS A 93 9.94 4.91 13.09
N ILE A 94 10.43 3.75 12.65
CA ILE A 94 9.60 2.63 12.17
C ILE A 94 8.64 2.16 13.27
N LEU A 95 9.14 1.94 14.49
CA LEU A 95 8.31 1.57 15.64
C LEU A 95 7.26 2.64 15.95
N LYS A 96 7.63 3.92 15.92
CA LYS A 96 6.69 5.03 16.12
C LYS A 96 5.56 5.01 15.08
N ILE A 97 5.89 4.76 13.81
CA ILE A 97 4.90 4.64 12.73
C ILE A 97 3.99 3.43 12.96
N LEU A 98 4.57 2.26 13.27
CA LEU A 98 3.81 1.06 13.59
C LEU A 98 2.83 1.27 14.75
N GLU A 99 3.25 1.95 15.83
CA GLU A 99 2.34 2.28 16.93
C GLU A 99 1.22 3.23 16.51
N ALA A 100 1.51 4.20 15.64
CA ALA A 100 0.50 5.14 15.15
C ALA A 100 -0.55 4.42 14.29
N VAL A 101 -0.11 3.52 13.40
CA VAL A 101 -0.99 2.64 12.63
C VAL A 101 -1.83 1.76 13.57
N ALA A 102 -1.20 1.08 14.53
CA ALA A 102 -1.89 0.19 15.46
C ALA A 102 -2.89 0.92 16.39
N ALA A 103 -2.71 2.23 16.59
CA ALA A 103 -3.59 3.07 17.38
C ALA A 103 -4.86 3.51 16.60
N GLU A 104 -4.88 3.37 15.28
CA GLU A 104 -6.07 3.71 14.49
C GLU A 104 -7.27 2.87 14.95
N PRO A 105 -8.45 3.48 15.18
CA PRO A 105 -9.58 2.78 15.80
C PRO A 105 -10.01 1.50 15.07
N ALA A 106 -9.99 1.50 13.73
CA ALA A 106 -10.34 0.35 12.91
C ALA A 106 -9.24 -0.74 12.96
N VAL A 107 -7.97 -0.34 12.88
CA VAL A 107 -6.83 -1.25 12.97
C VAL A 107 -6.80 -1.91 14.35
N LYS A 108 -6.88 -1.13 15.44
CA LYS A 108 -6.87 -1.63 16.81
C LYS A 108 -7.92 -2.72 17.04
N GLN A 109 -9.17 -2.47 16.61
CA GLN A 109 -10.27 -3.43 16.74
C GLN A 109 -10.02 -4.68 15.89
N THR A 110 -9.43 -4.53 14.70
CA THR A 110 -9.10 -5.68 13.85
C THR A 110 -7.97 -6.52 14.44
N LEU A 111 -6.95 -5.88 15.01
CA LEU A 111 -5.86 -6.56 15.72
C LEU A 111 -6.38 -7.32 16.95
N GLU A 112 -7.39 -6.81 17.65
CA GLU A 112 -8.09 -7.55 18.72
C GLU A 112 -8.75 -8.83 18.18
N LEU A 113 -9.37 -8.78 17.00
CA LEU A 113 -9.94 -9.97 16.35
C LEU A 113 -8.86 -11.01 16.00
N PHE A 114 -7.71 -10.57 15.48
CA PHE A 114 -6.58 -11.47 15.19
C PHE A 114 -6.00 -12.10 16.46
N ARG A 115 -5.82 -11.32 17.54
CA ARG A 115 -5.38 -11.87 18.83
C ARG A 115 -6.36 -12.90 19.38
N ASN A 116 -7.66 -12.61 19.32
CA ASN A 116 -8.68 -13.56 19.76
C ASN A 116 -8.61 -14.85 18.94
N LEU A 117 -8.50 -14.72 17.61
CA LEU A 117 -8.38 -15.85 16.69
C LEU A 117 -7.14 -16.69 16.98
N ALA A 118 -5.97 -16.05 17.18
CA ALA A 118 -4.73 -16.73 17.55
C ALA A 118 -4.85 -17.47 18.90
N ALA A 119 -5.65 -16.94 19.83
CA ALA A 119 -5.99 -17.59 21.10
C ALA A 119 -7.07 -18.68 20.96
N GLY A 120 -7.55 -18.99 19.74
CA GLY A 120 -8.56 -20.00 19.49
C GLY A 120 -9.99 -19.54 19.81
N SER A 121 -10.26 -18.24 19.78
CA SER A 121 -11.59 -17.66 20.04
C SER A 121 -12.02 -16.70 18.94
N TYR A 122 -13.33 -16.50 18.77
CA TYR A 122 -13.85 -15.54 17.79
C TYR A 122 -15.23 -15.03 18.21
N GLN A 123 -15.64 -13.91 17.61
CA GLN A 123 -17.00 -13.41 17.71
C GLN A 123 -17.85 -14.02 16.60
N GLY A 124 -18.74 -14.94 16.95
CA GLY A 124 -19.68 -15.56 16.02
C GLY A 124 -21.07 -14.97 16.10
N HIS A 125 -21.80 -14.99 14.98
CA HIS A 125 -23.19 -14.55 14.96
C HIS A 125 -24.09 -15.57 15.69
N ASN A 126 -24.85 -15.11 16.69
CA ASN A 126 -25.87 -15.94 17.33
C ASN A 126 -27.26 -15.66 16.73
N PRO A 127 -27.86 -16.61 15.97
CA PRO A 127 -29.16 -16.43 15.33
C PRO A 127 -30.29 -16.10 16.31
N LYS A 128 -30.17 -16.53 17.58
CA LYS A 128 -31.20 -16.31 18.62
C LYS A 128 -31.12 -14.93 19.26
N ALA A 129 -29.93 -14.31 19.29
CA ALA A 129 -29.69 -13.06 20.00
C ALA A 129 -29.53 -11.84 19.09
N ARG A 130 -29.43 -12.03 17.76
CA ARG A 130 -29.10 -10.97 16.76
C ARG A 130 -27.84 -10.16 17.11
N ASN A 131 -26.98 -10.73 17.96
CA ASN A 131 -25.76 -10.12 18.47
C ASN A 131 -24.57 -11.04 18.23
N TRP A 132 -23.38 -10.45 18.23
CA TRP A 132 -22.11 -11.15 18.22
C TRP A 132 -21.81 -11.66 19.63
N VAL A 133 -21.39 -12.92 19.74
CA VAL A 133 -21.02 -13.55 21.02
C VAL A 133 -19.68 -14.24 20.88
N ASP A 134 -18.89 -14.20 21.94
CA ASP A 134 -17.61 -14.90 21.99
C ASP A 134 -17.84 -16.41 21.98
N GLN A 135 -17.05 -17.11 21.17
CA GLN A 135 -17.10 -18.55 20.95
C GLN A 135 -15.69 -19.10 20.78
N GLU A 136 -15.50 -20.37 21.10
CA GLU A 136 -14.28 -21.09 20.75
C GLU A 136 -14.25 -21.39 19.25
N PHE A 137 -13.07 -21.22 18.65
CA PHE A 137 -12.87 -21.61 17.25
C PHE A 137 -12.96 -23.15 17.15
N PRO A 138 -13.59 -23.71 16.11
CA PRO A 138 -13.95 -25.14 16.06
C PRO A 138 -12.79 -26.14 16.03
N CYS A 139 -11.56 -25.66 15.80
CA CYS A 139 -10.34 -26.46 15.69
C CYS A 139 -9.13 -25.59 16.09
N PRO A 140 -7.94 -26.20 16.31
CA PRO A 140 -6.71 -25.44 16.52
C PRO A 140 -6.46 -24.43 15.39
N VAL A 141 -6.01 -23.24 15.78
CA VAL A 141 -5.73 -22.12 14.88
C VAL A 141 -4.24 -21.84 14.82
N LYS A 142 -3.73 -21.59 13.62
CA LYS A 142 -2.39 -21.05 13.38
C LYS A 142 -2.51 -19.82 12.48
N ILE A 143 -1.79 -18.75 12.82
CA ILE A 143 -1.65 -17.58 11.95
C ILE A 143 -0.20 -17.52 11.48
N THR A 144 -0.01 -17.48 10.17
CA THR A 144 1.29 -17.36 9.51
C THR A 144 1.34 -16.04 8.76
N CYS A 145 2.27 -15.16 9.12
CA CYS A 145 2.49 -13.89 8.43
C CYS A 145 3.70 -14.01 7.51
N LEU A 146 3.51 -13.62 6.26
CA LEU A 146 4.58 -13.42 5.28
C LEU A 146 4.90 -11.93 5.18
N ALA A 147 6.12 -11.59 4.80
CA ALA A 147 6.48 -10.22 4.44
C ALA A 147 6.10 -9.93 2.98
N GLY A 148 5.58 -8.73 2.73
CA GLY A 148 5.34 -8.11 1.44
C GLY A 148 6.28 -6.92 1.21
N ASN A 149 6.02 -6.12 0.18
CA ASN A 149 6.87 -4.97 -0.16
C ASN A 149 6.53 -3.72 0.66
N HIS A 150 5.26 -3.47 1.00
CA HIS A 150 4.86 -2.31 1.83
C HIS A 150 5.20 -2.51 3.30
N ASP A 151 5.32 -3.77 3.75
CA ASP A 151 5.68 -4.11 5.11
C ASP A 151 7.04 -4.81 5.24
N ARG A 152 7.95 -4.68 4.25
CA ARG A 152 9.33 -5.25 4.36
C ARG A 152 10.04 -4.81 5.64
N LEU A 153 9.76 -3.60 6.11
CA LEU A 153 10.31 -3.02 7.33
C LEU A 153 9.85 -3.79 8.59
N ALA A 154 8.85 -4.66 8.50
CA ALA A 154 8.51 -5.64 9.53
C ALA A 154 9.74 -6.47 9.92
N ASN A 155 10.62 -6.76 8.97
CA ASN A 155 11.87 -7.50 9.19
C ASN A 155 13.08 -6.60 9.53
N ALA A 156 12.91 -5.28 9.68
CA ALA A 156 14.00 -4.34 9.95
C ALA A 156 14.79 -4.65 11.23
N SER A 157 14.11 -5.13 12.27
CA SER A 157 14.77 -5.55 13.50
C SER A 157 13.93 -6.50 14.33
N ALA A 158 14.54 -7.12 15.34
CA ALA A 158 13.83 -7.98 16.29
C ALA A 158 12.76 -7.20 17.07
N ALA A 159 13.00 -5.93 17.38
CA ALA A 159 12.03 -5.10 18.09
C ALA A 159 10.75 -4.89 17.26
N VAL A 160 10.90 -4.58 15.96
CA VAL A 160 9.77 -4.42 15.04
C VAL A 160 9.01 -5.74 14.89
N ARG A 161 9.71 -6.86 14.68
CA ARG A 161 9.07 -8.19 14.55
C ARG A 161 8.29 -8.59 15.79
N ASN A 162 8.92 -8.48 16.97
CA ASN A 162 8.28 -8.81 18.23
C ASN A 162 7.02 -7.97 18.43
N ARG A 163 7.09 -6.67 18.09
CA ARG A 163 5.94 -5.80 18.22
C ARG A 163 4.79 -6.21 17.28
N ILE A 164 5.08 -6.54 16.03
CA ILE A 164 4.07 -7.06 15.09
C ILE A 164 3.46 -8.36 15.63
N CYS A 165 4.28 -9.31 16.08
CA CYS A 165 3.82 -10.57 16.67
C CYS A 165 2.86 -10.34 17.85
N GLU A 166 3.19 -9.43 18.76
CA GLU A 166 2.32 -9.04 19.88
C GLU A 166 0.99 -8.44 19.40
N LEU A 167 1.03 -7.55 18.40
CA LEU A 167 -0.15 -6.88 17.87
C LEU A 167 -1.15 -7.87 17.29
N ILE A 168 -0.70 -8.93 16.61
CA ILE A 168 -1.58 -9.96 16.03
C ILE A 168 -1.78 -11.19 16.92
N GLY A 169 -1.03 -11.32 18.01
CA GLY A 169 -1.18 -12.39 19.01
C GLY A 169 -0.47 -13.70 18.67
N ILE A 170 0.58 -13.65 17.85
CA ILE A 170 1.41 -14.83 17.56
C ILE A 170 2.71 -14.81 18.38
N GLY A 171 3.39 -15.96 18.44
CA GLY A 171 4.71 -16.06 19.05
C GLY A 171 5.79 -15.26 18.30
N PRO A 172 6.90 -14.93 18.97
CA PRO A 172 8.02 -14.24 18.32
C PRO A 172 8.59 -15.09 17.18
N VAL A 173 9.02 -14.42 16.12
CA VAL A 173 9.64 -15.04 14.95
C VAL A 173 11.05 -14.51 14.74
N GLU A 174 11.94 -15.37 14.24
CA GLU A 174 13.29 -14.93 13.88
C GLU A 174 13.26 -13.95 12.71
N ARG A 175 12.42 -14.23 11.71
CA ARG A 175 12.14 -13.41 10.53
C ARG A 175 10.74 -13.77 10.01
N PHE A 176 9.99 -12.81 9.50
CA PHE A 176 8.80 -13.12 8.71
C PHE A 176 9.26 -13.71 7.37
N PRO A 177 8.82 -14.93 7.01
CA PRO A 177 9.20 -15.57 5.76
C PRO A 177 8.56 -14.86 4.55
N HIS A 178 9.10 -15.10 3.36
CA HIS A 178 8.57 -14.55 2.11
C HIS A 178 7.59 -15.48 1.41
N TYR A 179 7.54 -16.74 1.83
CA TYR A 179 6.60 -17.74 1.32
C TYR A 179 6.22 -18.77 2.39
N ALA A 180 5.12 -19.48 2.15
CA ALA A 180 4.72 -20.66 2.89
C ALA A 180 4.40 -21.81 1.92
N LEU A 181 4.83 -23.03 2.28
CA LEU A 181 4.50 -24.26 1.57
C LEU A 181 3.53 -25.09 2.40
N PHE A 182 2.54 -25.63 1.71
CA PHE A 182 1.56 -26.55 2.24
C PHE A 182 1.59 -27.83 1.40
N HIS A 183 1.35 -28.96 2.07
CA HIS A 183 1.37 -30.29 1.45
C HIS A 183 -0.02 -30.96 1.43
N ASP A 184 -1.00 -30.34 2.08
CA ASP A 184 -2.38 -30.81 2.07
C ASP A 184 -3.37 -29.64 2.28
N PRO A 185 -3.90 -29.05 1.18
CA PRO A 185 -3.51 -29.30 -0.22
C PRO A 185 -2.09 -28.81 -0.52
N ASP A 186 -1.49 -29.34 -1.58
CA ASP A 186 -0.24 -28.79 -2.14
C ASP A 186 -0.46 -27.35 -2.59
N ALA A 187 0.15 -26.40 -1.88
CA ALA A 187 0.04 -24.97 -2.18
C ALA A 187 1.33 -24.21 -1.84
N LEU A 188 1.67 -23.26 -2.70
CA LEU A 188 2.69 -22.23 -2.44
C LEU A 188 1.98 -20.90 -2.27
N VAL A 189 2.19 -20.25 -1.12
CA VAL A 189 1.69 -18.91 -0.84
C VAL A 189 2.87 -17.95 -0.77
N ARG A 190 2.78 -16.83 -1.48
CA ARG A 190 3.71 -15.68 -1.42
C ARG A 190 2.95 -14.40 -1.74
N HIS A 191 3.53 -13.26 -1.40
CA HIS A 191 2.92 -11.96 -1.70
C HIS A 191 2.90 -11.68 -3.21
N GLY A 192 4.02 -11.91 -3.91
CA GLY A 192 4.10 -11.76 -5.37
C GLY A 192 4.68 -10.44 -5.86
N HIS A 193 5.28 -9.62 -4.99
CA HIS A 193 6.00 -8.41 -5.41
C HIS A 193 7.26 -8.74 -6.20
N GLU A 194 7.77 -9.97 -6.13
CA GLU A 194 8.93 -10.44 -6.90
C GLU A 194 8.70 -10.44 -8.42
N TYR A 195 7.43 -10.40 -8.84
CA TYR A 195 7.03 -10.29 -10.25
C TYR A 195 6.91 -8.84 -10.73
N ASP A 196 7.01 -7.85 -9.82
CA ASP A 196 6.91 -6.43 -10.13
C ASP A 196 8.25 -5.75 -9.91
N ASN A 197 8.90 -5.39 -11.01
CA ASN A 197 10.16 -4.65 -10.95
C ASN A 197 10.03 -3.39 -10.08
N ASN A 198 8.92 -2.65 -10.09
CA ASN A 198 8.78 -1.46 -9.23
C ASN A 198 8.84 -1.77 -7.74
N ASN A 199 8.40 -2.95 -7.35
CA ASN A 199 8.24 -3.36 -5.96
C ASN A 199 9.25 -4.42 -5.51
N PHE A 200 10.21 -4.79 -6.37
CA PHE A 200 11.31 -5.68 -6.02
C PHE A 200 12.67 -5.15 -6.51
N ALA A 201 13.70 -5.30 -5.67
CA ALA A 201 15.00 -4.67 -5.90
C ALA A 201 15.89 -5.42 -6.91
N LEU A 202 15.66 -6.73 -7.05
CA LEU A 202 16.37 -7.58 -8.00
C LEU A 202 15.57 -7.69 -9.29
N ASP A 203 16.27 -7.48 -10.41
CA ASP A 203 15.74 -7.85 -11.72
C ASP A 203 15.92 -9.36 -11.85
N LEU A 204 14.88 -10.12 -11.54
CA LEU A 204 14.92 -11.57 -11.73
C LEU A 204 15.02 -11.85 -13.24
N PRO A 205 15.93 -12.72 -13.69
CA PRO A 205 16.09 -13.00 -15.11
C PRO A 205 14.75 -13.48 -15.69
N GLU A 206 14.54 -13.31 -17.00
CA GLU A 206 13.44 -13.93 -17.74
C GLU A 206 13.58 -15.47 -17.67
N LYS A 207 13.18 -16.05 -16.55
CA LYS A 207 13.05 -17.48 -16.30
C LYS A 207 11.59 -17.86 -16.55
N GLU A 208 11.37 -19.09 -17.00
CA GLU A 208 10.02 -19.63 -17.17
C GLU A 208 9.23 -19.69 -15.85
N SER A 209 9.92 -19.72 -14.70
CA SER A 209 9.33 -19.69 -13.36
C SER A 209 10.19 -18.89 -12.37
N ILE A 210 9.57 -18.11 -11.49
CA ILE A 210 10.28 -17.51 -10.35
C ILE A 210 10.72 -18.63 -9.40
N PRO A 211 11.99 -18.65 -8.95
CA PRO A 211 12.46 -19.68 -8.04
C PRO A 211 11.71 -19.63 -6.70
N LEU A 212 11.66 -20.78 -6.03
CA LEU A 212 11.13 -20.84 -4.66
C LEU A 212 11.99 -20.01 -3.72
N GLU A 213 13.31 -20.20 -3.79
CA GLU A 213 14.31 -19.46 -3.04
C GLU A 213 14.81 -18.28 -3.88
N VAL A 214 14.58 -17.07 -3.38
CA VAL A 214 15.14 -15.83 -3.90
C VAL A 214 16.12 -15.30 -2.85
N GLU A 215 17.22 -14.71 -3.29
CA GLU A 215 18.25 -14.18 -2.39
C GLU A 215 17.66 -13.12 -1.44
N GLU A 216 17.96 -13.24 -0.14
CA GLU A 216 17.42 -12.34 0.90
C GLU A 216 17.75 -10.87 0.63
N ALA A 217 18.88 -10.59 -0.03
CA ALA A 217 19.25 -9.24 -0.44
C ALA A 217 18.13 -8.56 -1.25
N GLY A 218 17.40 -9.31 -2.09
CA GLY A 218 16.30 -8.75 -2.87
C GLY A 218 15.09 -8.30 -2.06
N TYR A 219 14.81 -8.99 -0.95
CA TYR A 219 13.74 -8.64 -0.02
C TYR A 219 14.16 -7.56 0.98
N SER A 220 15.47 -7.46 1.27
CA SER A 220 16.01 -6.48 2.22
C SER A 220 16.11 -5.08 1.62
N GLU A 221 16.45 -4.95 0.34
CA GLU A 221 16.66 -3.66 -0.30
C GLU A 221 15.37 -2.84 -0.48
N ALA A 222 15.50 -1.52 -0.36
CA ALA A 222 14.40 -0.61 -0.65
C ALA A 222 14.07 -0.64 -2.16
N ASN A 223 12.80 -0.79 -2.49
CA ASN A 223 12.31 -0.79 -3.87
C ASN A 223 11.93 0.64 -4.32
N PHE A 224 11.65 0.81 -5.62
CA PHE A 224 11.24 2.11 -6.14
C PHE A 224 9.83 2.51 -5.70
N GLY A 225 8.96 1.52 -5.47
CA GLY A 225 7.63 1.68 -4.87
C GLY A 225 7.67 2.45 -3.56
N ASP A 226 8.56 2.10 -2.63
CA ASP A 226 8.74 2.81 -1.34
C ASP A 226 8.92 4.33 -1.56
N PHE A 227 9.76 4.71 -2.53
CA PHE A 227 10.00 6.11 -2.86
C PHE A 227 8.79 6.79 -3.48
N ILE A 228 8.09 6.11 -4.40
CA ILE A 228 6.88 6.67 -5.00
C ILE A 228 5.79 6.86 -3.93
N THR A 229 5.57 5.88 -3.06
CA THR A 229 4.58 5.98 -1.99
C THR A 229 4.93 7.14 -1.05
N ILE A 230 6.14 7.15 -0.49
CA ILE A 230 6.53 8.18 0.48
C ILE A 230 6.70 9.53 -0.21
N ASP A 231 7.68 9.66 -1.09
CA ASP A 231 8.14 10.95 -1.60
C ASP A 231 7.32 11.51 -2.77
N VAL A 232 6.32 10.79 -3.27
CA VAL A 232 5.35 11.32 -4.24
C VAL A 232 3.94 11.29 -3.69
N ALA A 233 3.38 10.10 -3.42
CA ALA A 233 1.97 9.95 -3.08
C ALA A 233 1.61 10.60 -1.74
N VAL A 234 2.39 10.37 -0.68
CA VAL A 234 2.18 10.99 0.63
C VAL A 234 2.70 12.43 0.67
N ARG A 235 3.82 12.71 -0.03
CA ARG A 235 4.39 14.07 -0.07
C ARG A 235 3.46 15.08 -0.71
N LEU A 236 2.69 14.72 -1.75
CA LEU A 236 1.75 15.62 -2.42
C LEU A 236 0.70 16.25 -1.48
N PRO A 237 -0.14 15.48 -0.75
CA PRO A 237 -1.10 16.04 0.20
C PRO A 237 -0.40 16.77 1.35
N HIS A 238 0.77 16.31 1.80
CA HIS A 238 1.58 17.03 2.80
C HIS A 238 1.99 18.44 2.32
N LEU A 239 2.50 18.55 1.10
CA LEU A 239 2.88 19.83 0.49
C LEU A 239 1.66 20.72 0.24
N PHE A 240 0.54 20.14 -0.16
CA PHE A 240 -0.72 20.86 -0.36
C PHE A 240 -1.16 21.54 0.95
N ARG A 241 -1.13 20.82 2.07
CA ARG A 241 -1.40 21.38 3.40
C ARG A 241 -0.40 22.41 3.84
N ARG A 242 0.90 22.17 3.62
CA ARG A 242 1.95 23.14 3.93
C ARG A 242 1.75 24.46 3.19
N ARG A 243 1.26 24.40 1.95
CA ARG A 243 1.07 25.57 1.08
C ARG A 243 -0.16 26.38 1.42
N TYR A 244 -1.32 25.71 1.57
CA TYR A 244 -2.60 26.39 1.75
C TYR A 244 -3.03 26.51 3.21
N GLY A 245 -2.56 25.63 4.07
CA GLY A 245 -2.96 25.56 5.47
C GLY A 245 -4.36 24.97 5.65
N ASP A 246 -4.51 24.23 6.75
CA ASP A 246 -5.74 23.50 7.09
C ASP A 246 -6.99 24.41 7.14
N GLU A 247 -6.85 25.63 7.67
CA GLU A 247 -7.95 26.58 7.77
C GLU A 247 -8.48 27.02 6.39
N GLN A 248 -7.58 27.25 5.43
CA GLN A 248 -7.98 27.64 4.08
C GLN A 248 -8.60 26.45 3.35
N ILE A 249 -8.01 25.26 3.50
CA ILE A 249 -8.53 24.02 2.89
C ILE A 249 -9.97 23.77 3.36
N LEU A 250 -10.28 23.94 4.65
CA LEU A 250 -11.64 23.75 5.20
C LEU A 250 -12.66 24.80 4.72
N LYS A 251 -12.21 26.00 4.35
CA LYS A 251 -13.08 27.12 3.93
C LYS A 251 -13.35 27.12 2.44
N ASP A 252 -12.36 26.77 1.63
CA ASP A 252 -12.41 26.80 0.16
C ASP A 252 -12.86 25.42 -0.38
N PRO A 253 -14.05 25.33 -1.02
CA PRO A 253 -14.55 24.07 -1.57
C PRO A 253 -13.62 23.41 -2.60
N VAL A 254 -12.92 24.21 -3.40
CA VAL A 254 -11.99 23.71 -4.41
C VAL A 254 -10.80 23.03 -3.72
N LEU A 255 -10.22 23.69 -2.71
CA LEU A 255 -9.10 23.13 -1.96
C LEU A 255 -9.50 21.89 -1.16
N SER A 256 -10.70 21.91 -0.55
CA SER A 256 -11.27 20.74 0.13
C SER A 256 -11.37 19.54 -0.80
N ALA A 257 -11.98 19.72 -1.99
CA ALA A 257 -12.17 18.66 -2.96
C ALA A 257 -10.84 18.13 -3.51
N LEU A 258 -9.92 19.02 -3.88
CA LEU A 258 -8.59 18.64 -4.36
C LEU A 258 -7.76 17.92 -3.30
N TYR A 259 -7.80 18.36 -2.04
CA TYR A 259 -7.11 17.67 -0.95
C TYR A 259 -7.62 16.23 -0.79
N LEU A 260 -8.94 16.03 -0.82
CA LEU A 260 -9.53 14.70 -0.74
C LEU A 260 -9.13 13.82 -1.93
N ARG A 261 -9.05 14.38 -3.13
CA ARG A 261 -8.55 13.67 -4.33
C ARG A 261 -7.07 13.32 -4.21
N LEU A 262 -6.24 14.19 -3.62
CA LEU A 262 -4.84 13.88 -3.34
C LEU A 262 -4.68 12.74 -2.35
N LEU A 263 -5.57 12.61 -1.37
CA LEU A 263 -5.58 11.46 -0.46
C LEU A 263 -5.96 10.15 -1.16
N GLN A 264 -6.76 10.20 -2.22
CA GLN A 264 -7.20 9.06 -3.03
C GLN A 264 -6.26 8.75 -4.21
N PHE A 265 -5.30 9.63 -4.48
CA PHE A 265 -4.49 9.65 -5.70
C PHE A 265 -3.82 8.31 -6.01
N ASP A 266 -3.26 7.66 -4.99
CA ASP A 266 -2.52 6.41 -5.18
C ASP A 266 -3.43 5.17 -5.28
N ASP A 267 -4.74 5.34 -5.11
CA ASP A 267 -5.74 4.27 -5.26
C ASP A 267 -6.35 4.26 -6.68
N VAL A 268 -6.07 5.31 -7.47
CA VAL A 268 -6.58 5.43 -8.84
C VAL A 268 -5.89 4.43 -9.76
N ARG A 269 -6.68 3.60 -10.43
CA ARG A 269 -6.24 2.63 -11.44
C ARG A 269 -7.11 2.75 -12.71
N PRO A 270 -6.54 2.63 -13.92
CA PRO A 270 -5.10 2.61 -14.21
C PRO A 270 -4.43 3.95 -13.87
N GLN A 271 -3.11 3.94 -13.65
CA GLN A 271 -2.37 5.17 -13.33
C GLN A 271 -2.43 6.22 -14.44
N SER A 272 -2.71 5.82 -15.68
CA SER A 272 -2.94 6.74 -16.79
C SER A 272 -4.15 7.66 -16.58
N ALA A 273 -5.14 7.24 -15.78
CA ALA A 273 -6.36 7.99 -15.51
C ALA A 273 -6.18 9.03 -14.39
N LEU A 274 -5.03 9.05 -13.74
CA LEU A 274 -4.79 9.81 -12.52
C LEU A 274 -4.92 11.32 -12.72
N LEU A 275 -4.36 11.87 -13.79
CA LEU A 275 -4.47 13.31 -14.05
C LEU A 275 -5.91 13.68 -14.43
N ASP A 276 -6.60 12.81 -15.17
CA ASP A 276 -8.00 13.05 -15.51
C ASP A 276 -8.89 12.96 -14.26
N TYR A 277 -8.64 12.05 -13.33
CA TYR A 277 -9.30 12.00 -12.02
C TYR A 277 -9.04 13.27 -11.19
N MET A 278 -7.80 13.76 -11.14
CA MET A 278 -7.49 15.00 -10.42
C MET A 278 -8.19 16.23 -11.02
N LEU A 279 -8.47 16.21 -12.32
CA LEU A 279 -9.00 17.34 -13.09
C LEU A 279 -10.49 17.20 -13.45
N ASP A 280 -11.13 16.09 -13.09
CA ASP A 280 -12.53 15.84 -13.42
C ASP A 280 -13.46 16.88 -12.79
N ASP A 281 -14.13 17.69 -13.61
CA ASP A 281 -15.06 18.73 -13.20
C ASP A 281 -16.53 18.26 -13.20
N SER A 282 -16.77 16.97 -13.49
CA SER A 282 -18.13 16.41 -13.59
C SER A 282 -18.96 16.55 -12.30
N GLY A 283 -18.29 16.62 -11.14
CA GLY A 283 -18.93 16.83 -9.83
C GLY A 283 -19.38 18.27 -9.57
N GLY A 284 -18.91 19.24 -10.35
CA GLY A 284 -19.25 20.66 -10.20
C GLY A 284 -18.57 21.37 -9.02
N ASP A 285 -17.64 20.72 -8.33
CA ASP A 285 -16.90 21.31 -7.19
C ASP A 285 -15.90 22.40 -7.61
N PHE A 286 -15.42 22.34 -8.85
CA PHE A 286 -14.46 23.26 -9.46
C PHE A 286 -14.42 23.09 -10.98
N SER A 287 -13.87 24.08 -11.67
CA SER A 287 -13.45 23.95 -13.07
C SER A 287 -12.04 23.36 -13.19
N VAL A 288 -11.73 22.81 -14.36
CA VAL A 288 -10.39 22.28 -14.63
C VAL A 288 -9.28 23.33 -14.51
N GLU A 289 -9.58 24.58 -14.84
CA GLU A 289 -8.65 25.72 -14.72
C GLU A 289 -8.34 26.01 -13.26
N GLU A 290 -9.35 26.06 -12.39
CA GLU A 290 -9.17 26.24 -10.94
C GLU A 290 -8.35 25.10 -10.34
N ALA A 291 -8.68 23.85 -10.68
CA ALA A 291 -7.92 22.69 -10.23
C ALA A 291 -6.44 22.77 -10.61
N TRP A 292 -6.17 23.11 -11.87
CA TRP A 292 -4.81 23.25 -12.38
C TRP A 292 -4.02 24.36 -11.67
N GLU A 293 -4.63 25.54 -11.48
CA GLU A 293 -3.99 26.67 -10.81
C GLU A 293 -3.62 26.38 -9.36
N LYS A 294 -4.40 25.53 -8.66
CA LYS A 294 -4.09 25.10 -7.29
C LYS A 294 -3.08 23.95 -7.23
N LEU A 295 -3.13 23.01 -8.17
CA LEU A 295 -2.25 21.83 -8.15
C LEU A 295 -0.83 22.12 -8.67
N VAL A 296 -0.68 22.96 -9.70
CA VAL A 296 0.63 23.22 -10.33
C VAL A 296 1.68 23.70 -9.34
N PRO A 297 1.41 24.67 -8.45
CA PRO A 297 2.41 25.11 -7.49
C PRO A 297 2.86 23.99 -6.54
N VAL A 298 1.96 23.09 -6.17
CA VAL A 298 2.27 21.94 -5.30
C VAL A 298 3.11 20.90 -6.06
N MET A 299 2.80 20.65 -7.34
CA MET A 299 3.63 19.79 -8.20
C MET A 299 5.03 20.39 -8.42
N GLN A 300 5.16 21.72 -8.53
CA GLN A 300 6.44 22.40 -8.63
C GLN A 300 7.26 22.24 -7.35
N ASP A 301 6.64 22.40 -6.18
CA ASP A 301 7.27 22.18 -4.87
C ASP A 301 7.76 20.73 -4.76
N LEU A 302 6.92 19.76 -5.15
CA LEU A 302 7.27 18.34 -5.17
C LEU A 302 8.52 18.08 -6.00
N ILE A 303 8.53 18.51 -7.26
CA ILE A 303 9.65 18.30 -8.19
C ILE A 303 10.92 18.93 -7.64
N ALA A 304 10.83 20.13 -7.06
CA ALA A 304 11.98 20.80 -6.47
C ALA A 304 12.59 19.99 -5.31
N GLU A 305 11.76 19.36 -4.47
CA GLU A 305 12.23 18.57 -3.32
C GLU A 305 12.77 17.19 -3.70
N ILE A 306 12.22 16.54 -4.73
CA ILE A 306 12.67 15.19 -5.14
C ILE A 306 13.84 15.21 -6.13
N HIS A 307 14.06 16.32 -6.84
CA HIS A 307 15.02 16.41 -7.94
C HIS A 307 16.46 16.01 -7.53
N ASP A 308 16.90 16.43 -6.35
CA ASP A 308 18.24 16.13 -5.82
C ASP A 308 18.28 14.89 -4.91
N ASN A 309 17.18 14.16 -4.78
CA ASN A 309 17.13 12.94 -3.99
C ASN A 309 18.02 11.85 -4.62
N LYS A 310 19.02 11.38 -3.85
CA LYS A 310 20.00 10.39 -4.32
C LYS A 310 19.35 9.06 -4.70
N PHE A 311 18.34 8.62 -3.96
CA PHE A 311 17.64 7.37 -4.21
C PHE A 311 16.79 7.45 -5.48
N PHE A 312 16.12 8.59 -5.68
CA PHE A 312 15.41 8.86 -6.93
C PHE A 312 16.33 8.81 -8.15
N ARG A 313 17.49 9.49 -8.07
CA ARG A 313 18.49 9.49 -9.15
C ARG A 313 19.07 8.10 -9.42
N TYR A 314 19.37 7.35 -8.37
CA TYR A 314 19.81 5.96 -8.47
C TYR A 314 18.82 5.11 -9.26
N TRP A 315 17.55 5.10 -8.86
CA TRP A 315 16.51 4.32 -9.55
C TRP A 315 16.25 4.82 -10.98
N LEU A 316 16.26 6.13 -11.21
CA LEU A 316 16.13 6.69 -12.55
C LEU A 316 17.26 6.19 -13.46
N SER A 317 18.50 6.16 -12.98
CA SER A 317 19.64 5.66 -13.77
C SER A 317 19.58 4.17 -14.08
N ARG A 318 18.97 3.35 -13.20
CA ARG A 318 18.82 1.90 -13.43
C ARG A 318 17.71 1.57 -14.41
N ARG A 319 16.62 2.35 -14.40
CA ARG A 319 15.37 1.97 -15.07
C ARG A 319 14.99 2.82 -16.25
N ALA A 320 15.47 4.04 -16.26
CA ALA A 320 15.10 4.95 -17.31
C ALA A 320 16.04 4.74 -18.50
N LYS A 321 15.47 4.80 -19.71
CA LYS A 321 16.27 4.91 -20.92
C LYS A 321 17.21 6.13 -20.76
N PRO A 322 18.38 6.17 -21.42
CA PRO A 322 19.41 7.21 -21.23
C PRO A 322 18.91 8.67 -21.31
N TRP A 323 17.74 8.91 -21.90
CA TRP A 323 17.11 10.22 -22.11
C TRP A 323 16.09 10.66 -21.03
N ALA A 324 15.70 9.82 -20.08
CA ALA A 324 14.68 10.20 -19.09
C ALA A 324 15.08 11.30 -18.09
N PRO A 325 16.36 11.46 -17.69
CA PRO A 325 16.78 12.65 -16.93
C PRO A 325 16.49 13.95 -17.69
N ALA A 326 16.62 13.96 -19.02
CA ALA A 326 16.28 15.11 -19.85
C ALA A 326 14.76 15.34 -19.94
N GLU A 327 13.94 14.28 -19.87
CA GLU A 327 12.48 14.42 -19.82
C GLU A 327 11.98 14.95 -18.48
N LEU A 328 12.64 14.61 -17.37
CA LEU A 328 12.33 15.18 -16.05
C LEU A 328 12.69 16.68 -16.00
N GLU A 329 13.83 17.06 -16.56
CA GLU A 329 14.20 18.47 -16.71
C GLU A 329 13.25 19.21 -17.65
N LEU A 330 12.81 18.56 -18.74
CA LEU A 330 11.81 19.12 -19.64
C LEU A 330 10.44 19.28 -18.95
N ALA A 331 10.01 18.29 -18.17
CA ALA A 331 8.80 18.35 -17.36
C ALA A 331 8.85 19.51 -16.35
N ARG A 332 9.97 19.63 -15.64
CA ARG A 332 10.25 20.71 -14.71
C ARG A 332 10.22 22.07 -15.41
N ALA A 333 10.91 22.20 -16.55
CA ALA A 333 10.92 23.43 -17.34
C ALA A 333 9.50 23.79 -17.85
N LEU A 334 8.74 22.81 -18.33
CA LEU A 334 7.36 22.99 -18.80
C LEU A 334 6.39 23.38 -17.68
N LEU A 335 6.55 22.81 -16.49
CA LEU A 335 5.76 23.19 -15.32
C LEU A 335 6.18 24.58 -14.79
N GLN A 336 7.47 24.94 -14.85
CA GLN A 336 7.98 26.27 -14.48
C GLN A 336 7.55 27.38 -15.45
N MET A 337 7.35 27.06 -16.73
CA MET A 337 6.90 28.03 -17.75
C MET A 337 5.44 28.49 -17.58
N GLY A 338 4.62 27.80 -16.78
CA GLY A 338 3.38 28.30 -16.17
C GLY A 338 2.16 28.61 -17.07
N GLY A 339 0.97 28.22 -16.59
CA GLY A 339 -0.36 28.68 -17.03
C GLY A 339 -1.26 27.59 -17.63
N TRP A 340 -2.56 27.57 -17.27
CA TRP A 340 -3.57 26.66 -17.85
C TRP A 340 -3.58 26.68 -19.38
N ARG A 341 -3.30 27.84 -19.98
CA ARG A 341 -3.23 28.01 -21.44
C ARG A 341 -2.01 27.37 -22.11
N ASN A 342 -1.03 26.90 -21.35
CA ASN A 342 0.16 26.22 -21.86
C ASN A 342 -0.16 24.75 -22.19
N ARG A 343 -0.76 24.54 -23.37
CA ARG A 343 -1.10 23.20 -23.88
C ARG A 343 0.10 22.23 -23.89
N PRO A 344 1.32 22.64 -24.32
CA PRO A 344 2.52 21.79 -24.20
C PRO A 344 2.82 21.33 -22.77
N ALA A 345 2.67 22.20 -21.77
CA ALA A 345 2.88 21.82 -20.37
C ALA A 345 1.84 20.80 -19.87
N ARG A 346 0.58 20.94 -20.28
CA ARG A 346 -0.48 19.95 -19.97
C ARG A 346 -0.27 18.61 -20.66
N GLU A 347 0.13 18.62 -21.92
CA GLU A 347 0.45 17.40 -22.68
C GLU A 347 1.70 16.71 -22.11
N ALA A 348 2.71 17.47 -21.66
CA ALA A 348 3.86 16.93 -20.97
C ALA A 348 3.50 16.31 -19.61
N ALA A 349 2.71 17.00 -18.79
CA ALA A 349 2.19 16.43 -17.54
C ALA A 349 1.44 15.11 -17.78
N ARG A 350 0.51 15.08 -18.75
CA ARG A 350 -0.16 13.84 -19.19
C ARG A 350 0.82 12.78 -19.64
N SER A 351 1.86 13.13 -20.38
CA SER A 351 2.86 12.18 -20.88
C SER A 351 3.73 11.58 -19.77
N ILE A 352 4.07 12.33 -18.72
CA ILE A 352 4.84 11.84 -17.57
C ILE A 352 4.05 10.74 -16.85
N TYR A 353 2.75 10.97 -16.63
CA TYR A 353 1.88 10.00 -15.96
C TYR A 353 1.49 8.82 -16.88
N ALA A 354 1.19 9.07 -18.16
CA ALA A 354 0.83 8.02 -19.13
C ALA A 354 2.01 7.13 -19.55
N ARG A 355 3.26 7.64 -19.52
CA ARG A 355 4.44 6.85 -19.90
C ARG A 355 4.92 5.89 -18.82
N ARG A 356 4.36 5.95 -17.60
CA ARG A 356 4.56 4.90 -16.58
C ARG A 356 4.02 3.55 -17.05
N GLU A 357 2.99 3.54 -17.91
CA GLU A 357 2.51 2.31 -18.58
C GLU A 357 3.39 1.88 -19.78
N ASN A 358 4.06 2.82 -20.45
CA ASN A 358 4.87 2.55 -21.66
C ASN A 358 6.33 2.17 -21.35
N LEU A 359 6.69 2.00 -20.08
CA LEU A 359 7.90 1.28 -19.68
C LEU A 359 7.72 -0.26 -19.80
N TRP A 360 6.59 -0.72 -20.35
CA TRP A 360 6.33 -2.15 -20.53
C TRP A 360 5.70 -2.50 -21.91
N PRO A 361 6.45 -3.09 -22.86
CA PRO A 361 5.87 -3.71 -24.06
C PRO A 361 5.46 -5.19 -23.90
N HIS A 362 5.90 -5.93 -22.87
CA HIS A 362 5.87 -7.40 -22.89
C HIS A 362 4.78 -8.13 -22.06
N ALA A 363 3.91 -7.46 -21.31
CA ALA A 363 2.94 -8.09 -20.39
C ALA A 363 1.62 -8.35 -21.10
N ARG A 364 1.35 -7.56 -22.15
CA ARG A 364 0.24 -7.82 -23.07
C ARG A 364 0.44 -9.10 -23.89
N SER A 365 1.69 -9.58 -24.04
CA SER A 365 2.00 -10.84 -24.71
C SER A 365 1.68 -12.05 -23.83
N TYR A 366 2.04 -12.00 -22.54
CA TYR A 366 1.84 -13.13 -21.62
C TYR A 366 0.38 -13.32 -21.20
N LEU A 367 -0.38 -12.24 -20.98
CA LEU A 367 -1.82 -12.35 -20.72
C LEU A 367 -2.62 -12.84 -21.94
N ARG A 368 -2.14 -12.60 -23.17
CA ARG A 368 -2.77 -13.17 -24.37
C ARG A 368 -2.42 -14.64 -24.61
N HIS A 369 -1.24 -15.09 -24.21
CA HIS A 369 -0.84 -16.49 -24.36
C HIS A 369 -1.34 -17.40 -23.24
N ALA A 370 -1.49 -16.91 -22.02
CA ALA A 370 -2.04 -17.67 -20.89
C ALA A 370 -3.57 -17.80 -20.91
N LEU A 371 -4.29 -16.87 -21.57
CA LEU A 371 -5.76 -16.89 -21.64
C LEU A 371 -6.35 -17.62 -22.86
N PHE A 372 -5.53 -18.22 -23.74
CA PHE A 372 -6.02 -18.89 -24.95
C PHE A 372 -5.53 -20.31 -25.23
N GLN A 373 -4.80 -20.95 -24.31
CA GLN A 373 -4.52 -22.39 -24.42
C GLN A 373 -4.75 -23.10 -23.08
N GLY A 374 -5.99 -23.57 -22.87
CA GLY A 374 -6.34 -24.35 -21.69
C GLY A 374 -7.83 -24.57 -21.51
N ARG A 375 -8.52 -25.15 -22.51
CA ARG A 375 -9.80 -25.81 -22.27
C ARG A 375 -9.56 -27.03 -21.37
N ALA A 376 -10.06 -27.00 -20.14
CA ALA A 376 -10.90 -28.06 -19.56
C ALA A 376 -11.15 -27.84 -18.05
N SER A 377 -12.44 -27.84 -17.71
CA SER A 377 -13.06 -28.23 -16.43
C SER A 377 -12.70 -27.50 -15.13
N GLY A 378 -13.64 -26.65 -14.70
CA GLY A 378 -14.21 -26.73 -13.35
C GLY A 378 -13.64 -25.79 -12.29
N VAL A 379 -14.04 -24.51 -12.32
CA VAL A 379 -13.88 -23.59 -11.19
C VAL A 379 -15.23 -22.98 -10.83
N VAL A 380 -15.63 -23.21 -9.59
CA VAL A 380 -16.75 -22.58 -8.89
C VAL A 380 -16.30 -21.19 -8.44
N GLN A 381 -16.99 -20.14 -8.90
CA GLN A 381 -16.85 -18.78 -8.38
C GLN A 381 -17.58 -18.67 -7.03
N PHE A 382 -16.94 -18.06 -6.04
CA PHE A 382 -17.63 -17.47 -4.89
C PHE A 382 -17.60 -15.95 -5.02
N VAL A 383 -18.77 -15.38 -4.72
CA VAL A 383 -19.11 -13.93 -4.67
C VAL A 383 -18.58 -13.33 -3.38
#